data_AF-A0A8J2WUA1-F1
#
_entry.id   AF-A0A8J2WUA1-F1
#
_cell.length_a   1.000
_cell.length_b   1.000
_cell.length_c   1.000
_cell.angle_alpha   90.00
_cell.angle_beta   90.00
_cell.angle_gamma   90.00
#
_symmetry.space_group_name_H-M   'P 1'
#
loop_
_entity.id
_entity.type
_entity.pdbx_description
1 polymer ?
#
loop_
_entity_poly.entity_id
_entity_poly.type
_entity_poly.pdbx_seq_one_letter_code
_entity_poly.pdbx_strand_id
1 'polypeptide(L)'
;MRLSVVSLLAVCGAADVPWLDTSVEAPERTPPAPEVYARKDAGWRKQHATTAHGRPKSPPSASPLDRLKLEQFRHPTCHSQAHQLGREIFADERKTRASPDAALDAALGVCEYRCTGGCLHGAVGAYAAARGAPPDIAELCARPAMTRVVGAGECAHAVGHALALLQSEEDALRGCAAAPDYSVAHYCAGGVVMETASTFFGRKRDVRAKCERVPPKTRAACYYFGLRSRASGARNRTAAVEETMKNICTSKKTYKACVYGAATAFLKNKMHTDVGAQGARFCATLGDATWACIDGLMFRTAKFGSEALRRGACAALRGDAAALCRDVAAAGMYSLRKGALVGSYAGCSSSEC
;
A
#
# COMPACT_ATOMS: atom_id res chain seq x y z
N MET A 1 -22.58 -37.52 -48.70
CA MET A 1 -22.84 -36.38 -47.80
C MET A 1 -21.50 -35.72 -47.51
N ARG A 2 -21.23 -34.54 -48.10
CA ARG A 2 -20.03 -33.73 -47.87
C ARG A 2 -20.46 -32.53 -47.05
N LEU A 3 -19.96 -32.39 -45.82
CA LEU A 3 -20.17 -31.23 -44.97
C LEU A 3 -19.12 -30.17 -45.30
N SER A 4 -19.56 -29.05 -45.87
CA SER A 4 -18.75 -27.84 -46.05
C SER A 4 -18.53 -27.15 -44.70
N VAL A 5 -17.27 -26.92 -44.35
CA VAL A 5 -16.87 -26.05 -43.25
C VAL A 5 -16.89 -24.61 -43.77
N VAL A 6 -17.82 -23.80 -43.28
CA VAL A 6 -17.85 -22.35 -43.51
C VAL A 6 -17.04 -21.68 -42.40
N SER A 7 -15.89 -21.11 -42.76
CA SER A 7 -15.09 -20.26 -41.88
C SER A 7 -15.76 -18.89 -41.71
N LEU A 8 -16.27 -18.62 -40.52
CA LEU A 8 -16.65 -17.26 -40.10
C LEU A 8 -15.39 -16.50 -39.65
N LEU A 9 -14.88 -15.64 -40.52
CA LEU A 9 -13.95 -14.57 -40.16
C LEU A 9 -14.77 -13.42 -39.55
N ALA A 10 -14.78 -13.34 -38.21
CA ALA A 10 -15.25 -12.17 -37.50
C ALA A 10 -14.17 -11.08 -37.57
N VAL A 11 -14.41 -10.06 -38.39
CA VAL A 11 -13.63 -8.83 -38.39
C VAL A 11 -14.06 -8.01 -37.18
N CYS A 12 -13.24 -7.99 -36.12
CA CYS A 12 -13.42 -7.04 -35.03
C CYS A 12 -12.99 -5.65 -35.52
N GLY A 13 -13.98 -4.83 -35.88
CA GLY A 13 -13.77 -3.40 -36.06
C GLY A 13 -13.38 -2.75 -34.73
N ALA A 14 -12.30 -1.98 -34.74
CA ALA A 14 -11.96 -1.08 -33.65
C ALA A 14 -13.07 -0.04 -33.52
N ALA A 15 -13.89 -0.16 -32.48
CA ALA A 15 -14.78 0.91 -32.06
C ALA A 15 -13.94 1.94 -31.31
N ASP A 16 -13.78 3.11 -31.91
CA ASP A 16 -13.25 4.31 -31.24
C ASP A 16 -14.12 4.60 -30.02
N VAL A 17 -13.58 4.33 -28.84
CA VAL A 17 -14.19 4.74 -27.57
C VAL A 17 -13.84 6.21 -27.38
N PRO A 18 -14.80 7.15 -27.38
CA PRO A 18 -14.53 8.55 -27.10
C PRO A 18 -14.18 8.64 -25.62
N TRP A 19 -12.88 8.72 -25.33
CA TRP A 19 -12.40 9.05 -23.99
C TRP A 19 -12.94 10.43 -23.62
N LEU A 20 -13.55 10.50 -22.44
CA LEU A 20 -14.00 11.72 -21.80
C LEU A 20 -12.92 12.79 -21.85
N ASP A 21 -13.29 13.94 -22.38
CA ASP A 21 -12.61 15.21 -22.14
C ASP A 21 -12.73 15.55 -20.64
N THR A 22 -11.71 15.15 -19.87
CA THR A 22 -11.60 15.41 -18.42
C THR A 22 -10.85 16.70 -18.13
N SER A 23 -10.81 17.66 -19.06
CA SER A 23 -10.22 18.98 -18.86
C SER A 23 -11.07 19.89 -17.95
N VAL A 24 -11.60 19.35 -16.85
CA VAL A 24 -11.90 20.20 -15.70
C VAL A 24 -10.54 20.49 -15.07
N GLU A 25 -9.97 21.65 -15.40
CA GLU A 25 -8.79 22.18 -14.73
C GLU A 25 -9.01 22.04 -13.22
N ALA A 26 -8.27 21.12 -12.60
CA ALA A 26 -8.28 20.99 -11.17
C ALA A 26 -7.88 22.36 -10.61
N PRO A 27 -8.64 22.91 -9.64
CA PRO A 27 -8.34 24.24 -9.11
C PRO A 27 -6.87 24.29 -8.73
N GLU A 28 -6.18 25.34 -9.18
CA GLU A 28 -4.76 25.57 -8.94
C GLU A 28 -4.51 25.59 -7.42
N ARG A 29 -4.17 24.43 -6.86
CA ARG A 29 -3.94 24.30 -5.42
C ARG A 29 -2.52 24.76 -5.18
N THR A 30 -2.39 25.90 -4.50
CA THR A 30 -1.10 26.37 -4.01
C THR A 30 -0.43 25.22 -3.25
N PRO A 31 0.76 24.77 -3.67
CA PRO A 31 1.43 23.71 -2.97
C PRO A 31 1.63 24.11 -1.50
N PRO A 32 1.56 23.14 -0.57
CA PRO A 32 1.85 23.40 0.83
C PRO A 32 3.22 24.08 0.94
N ALA A 33 3.28 25.17 1.71
CA ALA A 33 4.54 25.87 1.94
C ALA A 33 5.61 24.87 2.43
N PRO A 34 6.89 24.99 1.99
CA PRO A 34 7.99 24.12 2.43
C PRO A 34 8.07 23.92 3.96
N GLU A 35 7.57 24.89 4.72
CA GLU A 35 7.43 24.87 6.17
C GLU A 35 6.51 23.76 6.71
N VAL A 36 5.44 23.41 5.99
CA VAL A 36 4.51 22.32 6.38
C VAL A 36 5.20 20.98 6.32
N TYR A 37 5.96 20.73 5.24
CA TYR A 37 6.77 19.53 5.10
C TYR A 37 7.84 19.48 6.19
N ALA A 38 8.59 20.56 6.39
CA ALA A 38 9.63 20.63 7.41
C ALA A 38 9.08 20.35 8.82
N ARG A 39 7.89 20.86 9.14
CA ARG A 39 7.22 20.62 10.43
C ARG A 39 6.80 19.16 10.60
N LYS A 40 6.21 18.54 9.57
CA LYS A 40 5.80 17.13 9.60
C LYS A 40 7.01 16.20 9.66
N ASP A 41 8.06 16.46 8.88
CA ASP A 41 9.32 15.70 8.92
C ASP A 41 10.00 15.84 10.29
N ALA A 42 10.04 17.05 10.87
CA ALA A 42 10.56 17.25 12.22
C ALA A 42 9.74 16.49 13.28
N GLY A 43 8.41 16.50 13.17
CA GLY A 43 7.50 15.73 14.04
C GLY A 43 7.75 14.22 13.92
N TRP A 44 7.89 13.72 12.70
CA TRP A 44 8.23 12.33 12.41
C TRP A 44 9.58 11.94 13.03
N ARG A 45 10.64 12.75 12.81
CA ARG A 45 11.97 12.53 13.40
C ARG A 45 11.89 12.48 14.92
N LYS A 46 11.13 13.39 15.55
CA LYS A 46 10.94 13.41 17.01
C LYS A 46 10.24 12.14 17.51
N GLN A 47 9.15 11.73 16.86
CA GLN A 47 8.42 10.51 17.21
C GLN A 47 9.31 9.28 17.11
N HIS A 48 10.06 9.15 16.01
CA HIS A 48 10.92 7.98 15.77
C HIS A 48 12.22 7.99 16.58
N ALA A 49 12.74 9.16 16.99
CA ALA A 49 13.87 9.26 17.91
C ALA A 49 13.56 8.72 19.31
N THR A 50 12.30 8.80 19.76
CA THR A 50 11.86 8.33 21.09
C THR A 50 11.50 6.85 21.14
N THR A 51 11.21 6.21 20.01
CA THR A 51 11.08 4.75 19.93
C THR A 51 12.48 4.12 19.93
N ALA A 52 12.66 2.92 20.50
CA ALA A 52 13.95 2.17 20.58
C ALA A 52 14.65 1.90 19.22
N HIS A 53 14.14 2.46 18.13
CA HIS A 53 14.65 2.51 16.77
C HIS A 53 15.39 3.83 16.47
N GLY A 54 16.05 4.41 17.48
CA GLY A 54 16.73 5.71 17.40
C GLY A 54 17.67 5.82 16.20
N ARG A 55 17.96 7.08 15.82
CA ARG A 55 18.81 7.50 14.68
C ARG A 55 19.89 6.45 14.34
N PRO A 56 20.06 6.05 13.06
CA PRO A 56 21.10 5.10 12.67
C PRO A 56 22.42 5.50 13.31
N LYS A 57 22.96 4.67 14.21
CA LYS A 57 24.29 4.86 14.81
C LYS A 57 25.38 4.45 13.82
N SER A 58 25.20 4.77 12.55
CA SER A 58 26.20 4.53 11.52
C SER A 58 27.22 5.66 11.61
N PRO A 59 28.54 5.38 11.51
CA PRO A 59 29.53 6.43 11.46
C PRO A 59 29.26 7.39 10.29
N PRO A 60 29.38 8.71 10.46
CA PRO A 60 29.05 9.71 9.43
C PRO A 60 29.85 9.56 8.13
N SER A 61 31.00 8.89 8.18
CA SER A 61 31.92 8.66 7.06
C SER A 61 31.60 7.43 6.21
N ALA A 62 30.64 6.59 6.61
CA ALA A 62 30.28 5.40 5.84
C ALA A 62 29.49 5.77 4.58
N SER A 63 29.75 5.06 3.47
CA SER A 63 28.98 5.24 2.24
C SER A 63 27.48 4.96 2.48
N PRO A 64 26.57 5.59 1.72
CA PRO A 64 25.13 5.28 1.72
C PRO A 64 24.79 3.79 1.75
N LEU A 65 25.47 2.99 0.91
CA LEU A 65 25.25 1.56 0.80
C LEU A 65 25.71 0.81 2.06
N ASP A 66 26.84 1.19 2.65
CA ASP A 66 27.33 0.54 3.87
C ASP A 66 26.45 0.85 5.07
N ARG A 67 25.84 2.04 5.11
CA ARG A 67 24.83 2.40 6.10
C ARG A 67 23.59 1.50 5.98
N LEU A 68 23.09 1.27 4.77
CA LEU A 68 21.97 0.34 4.52
C LEU A 68 22.31 -1.10 4.89
N LYS A 69 23.52 -1.58 4.56
CA LYS A 69 23.99 -2.93 4.95
C LYS A 69 24.02 -3.08 6.46
N LEU A 70 24.56 -2.08 7.18
CA LEU A 70 24.61 -2.07 8.64
C LEU A 70 23.22 -2.07 9.27
N GLU A 71 22.29 -1.29 8.73
CA GLU A 71 20.91 -1.26 9.23
C GLU A 71 20.18 -2.58 8.95
N GLN A 72 20.38 -3.22 7.80
CA GLN A 72 19.83 -4.56 7.55
C GLN A 72 20.39 -5.59 8.55
N PHE A 73 21.70 -5.54 8.83
CA PHE A 73 22.35 -6.43 9.79
C PHE A 73 21.74 -6.27 11.20
N ARG A 74 21.52 -5.03 11.66
CA ARG A 74 20.92 -4.74 12.97
C ARG A 74 19.42 -5.01 13.00
N HIS A 75 18.74 -4.78 11.89
CA HIS A 75 17.30 -4.84 11.75
C HIS A 75 16.95 -5.56 10.45
N PRO A 76 16.78 -6.90 10.45
CA PRO A 76 16.53 -7.67 9.22
C PRO A 76 15.31 -7.24 8.41
N THR A 77 14.36 -6.52 9.04
CA THR A 77 13.19 -5.94 8.36
C THR A 77 13.37 -4.46 7.97
N CYS A 78 14.33 -3.76 8.58
CA CYS A 78 14.84 -2.39 8.37
C CYS A 78 13.87 -1.30 7.87
N HIS A 79 12.57 -1.42 8.10
CA HIS A 79 11.59 -0.57 7.43
C HIS A 79 11.68 0.90 7.84
N SER A 80 11.52 1.21 9.13
CA SER A 80 11.46 2.62 9.59
C SER A 80 12.80 3.34 9.48
N GLN A 81 13.92 2.68 9.78
CA GLN A 81 15.27 3.24 9.67
C GLN A 81 15.62 3.51 8.20
N ALA A 82 15.23 2.60 7.29
CA ALA A 82 15.48 2.80 5.89
C ALA A 82 14.70 3.99 5.31
N HIS A 83 13.52 4.35 5.84
CA HIS A 83 12.85 5.60 5.44
C HIS A 83 13.76 6.81 5.70
N GLN A 84 14.37 6.88 6.88
CA GLN A 84 15.28 7.98 7.20
C GLN A 84 16.53 7.96 6.32
N LEU A 85 17.13 6.78 6.13
CA LEU A 85 18.30 6.64 5.24
C LEU A 85 17.96 7.07 3.82
N GLY A 86 16.83 6.65 3.26
CA GLY A 86 16.39 7.05 1.92
C GLY A 86 16.30 8.57 1.74
N ARG A 87 15.77 9.29 2.74
CA ARG A 87 15.74 10.77 2.72
C ARG A 87 17.14 11.37 2.68
N GLU A 88 18.06 10.83 3.47
CA GLU A 88 19.44 11.32 3.55
C GLU A 88 20.22 11.00 2.28
N ILE A 89 20.05 9.81 1.71
CA ILE A 89 20.64 9.41 0.43
C ILE A 89 20.19 10.37 -0.67
N PHE A 90 18.88 10.65 -0.76
CA PHE A 90 18.37 11.64 -1.71
C PHE A 90 18.98 13.03 -1.47
N ALA A 91 19.06 13.47 -0.21
CA ALA A 91 19.65 14.77 0.12
C ALA A 91 21.14 14.87 -0.23
N ASP A 92 21.89 13.78 -0.09
CA ASP A 92 23.30 13.71 -0.50
C ASP A 92 23.46 13.76 -2.02
N GLU A 93 22.67 12.96 -2.76
CA GLU A 93 22.65 13.03 -4.23
C GLU A 93 22.19 14.42 -4.71
N ARG A 94 21.28 15.10 -4.01
CA ARG A 94 20.88 16.46 -4.40
C ARG A 94 22.02 17.47 -4.39
N LYS A 95 23.07 17.28 -3.58
CA LYS A 95 24.21 18.22 -3.50
C LYS A 95 25.04 18.23 -4.78
N THR A 96 25.06 17.13 -5.52
CA THR A 96 25.97 16.93 -6.67
C THR A 96 25.24 16.82 -8.01
N ARG A 97 23.91 16.68 -8.00
CA ARG A 97 23.09 16.50 -9.21
C ARG A 97 22.38 17.79 -9.62
N ALA A 98 22.23 17.97 -10.93
CA ALA A 98 21.63 19.16 -11.53
C ALA A 98 20.12 19.31 -11.21
N SER A 99 19.37 18.20 -11.07
CA SER A 99 17.92 18.22 -10.85
C SER A 99 17.45 17.25 -9.75
N PRO A 100 16.25 17.48 -9.17
CA PRO A 100 15.62 16.53 -8.27
C PRO A 100 15.40 15.14 -8.89
N ASP A 101 15.08 15.08 -10.18
CA ASP A 101 14.88 13.81 -10.89
C ASP A 101 16.17 12.99 -10.98
N ALA A 102 17.29 13.63 -11.34
CA ALA A 102 18.58 12.97 -11.41
C ALA A 102 19.05 12.48 -10.03
N ALA A 103 18.76 13.25 -8.98
CA ALA A 103 19.05 12.82 -7.61
C ALA A 103 18.16 11.66 -7.14
N LEU A 104 16.88 11.65 -7.51
CA LEU A 104 16.01 10.53 -7.21
C LEU A 104 16.49 9.25 -7.90
N ASP A 105 16.78 9.31 -9.20
CA ASP A 105 17.24 8.13 -9.95
C ASP A 105 18.53 7.55 -9.36
N ALA A 106 19.47 8.40 -8.93
CA ALA A 106 20.69 7.99 -8.25
C ALA A 106 20.39 7.37 -6.87
N ALA A 107 19.52 7.98 -6.07
CA ALA A 107 19.12 7.46 -4.77
C ALA A 107 18.41 6.10 -4.88
N LEU A 108 17.56 5.91 -5.89
CA LEU A 108 16.91 4.64 -6.19
C LEU A 108 17.93 3.54 -6.52
N GLY A 109 18.98 3.86 -7.27
CA GLY A 109 20.10 2.95 -7.54
C GLY A 109 20.79 2.47 -6.25
N VAL A 110 20.90 3.32 -5.23
CA VAL A 110 21.43 2.91 -3.92
C VAL A 110 20.41 2.06 -3.14
N CYS A 111 19.14 2.44 -3.16
CA CYS A 111 18.07 1.75 -2.45
C CYS A 111 17.81 0.33 -2.96
N GLU A 112 18.13 0.01 -4.21
CA GLU A 112 17.90 -1.30 -4.83
C GLU A 112 18.47 -2.47 -4.01
N TYR A 113 19.64 -2.27 -3.42
CA TYR A 113 20.43 -3.38 -2.86
C TYR A 113 19.92 -3.89 -1.51
N ARG A 114 19.38 -3.01 -0.66
CA ARG A 114 19.13 -3.29 0.77
C ARG A 114 18.01 -2.43 1.33
N CYS A 115 17.13 -3.05 2.11
CA CYS A 115 16.01 -2.37 2.77
C CYS A 115 15.14 -1.57 1.76
N THR A 116 15.01 -2.12 0.56
CA THR A 116 14.60 -1.44 -0.67
C THR A 116 13.32 -0.63 -0.49
N GLY A 117 12.23 -1.27 -0.04
CA GLY A 117 10.96 -0.57 0.13
C GLY A 117 11.05 0.61 1.09
N GLY A 118 11.71 0.44 2.24
CA GLY A 118 11.83 1.53 3.20
C GLY A 118 12.72 2.69 2.70
N CYS A 119 13.86 2.36 2.10
CA CYS A 119 14.77 3.34 1.49
C CYS A 119 14.07 4.14 0.39
N LEU A 120 13.39 3.43 -0.51
CA LEU A 120 12.64 4.02 -1.60
C LEU A 120 11.55 4.97 -1.11
N HIS A 121 10.75 4.57 -0.12
CA HIS A 121 9.71 5.43 0.44
C HIS A 121 10.29 6.73 1.00
N GLY A 122 11.42 6.64 1.69
CA GLY A 122 12.17 7.80 2.18
C GLY A 122 12.62 8.74 1.08
N ALA A 123 13.25 8.19 0.03
CA ALA A 123 13.75 8.94 -1.11
C ALA A 123 12.62 9.63 -1.88
N VAL A 124 11.50 8.94 -2.14
CA VAL A 124 10.32 9.49 -2.81
C VAL A 124 9.70 10.64 -2.00
N GLY A 125 9.60 10.50 -0.67
CA GLY A 125 9.12 11.57 0.19
C GLY A 125 10.00 12.83 0.14
N ALA A 126 11.32 12.66 0.18
CA ALA A 126 12.26 13.77 0.09
C ALA A 126 12.28 14.42 -1.31
N TYR A 127 12.13 13.61 -2.36
CA TYR A 127 11.98 14.09 -3.73
C TYR A 127 10.76 14.98 -3.93
N ALA A 128 9.59 14.52 -3.45
CA ALA A 128 8.36 15.30 -3.54
C ALA A 128 8.48 16.64 -2.80
N ALA A 129 9.15 16.64 -1.64
CA ALA A 129 9.45 17.86 -0.90
C ALA A 129 10.37 18.81 -1.65
N ALA A 130 11.42 18.28 -2.30
CA ALA A 130 12.35 19.08 -3.09
C ALA A 130 11.71 19.67 -4.35
N ARG A 131 10.70 19.02 -4.92
CA ARG A 131 9.88 19.59 -6.00
C ARG A 131 8.86 20.60 -5.51
N GLY A 132 8.56 20.62 -4.21
CA GLY A 132 7.48 21.43 -3.64
C GLY A 132 6.09 21.00 -4.11
N ALA A 133 5.96 19.85 -4.76
CA ALA A 133 4.70 19.39 -5.34
C ALA A 133 4.58 17.86 -5.23
N PRO A 134 3.35 17.34 -5.07
CA PRO A 134 3.09 15.92 -5.25
C PRO A 134 3.62 15.40 -6.59
N PRO A 135 4.27 14.23 -6.62
CA PRO A 135 4.55 13.58 -7.89
C PRO A 135 3.25 13.06 -8.50
N ASP A 136 3.14 13.13 -9.83
CA ASP A 136 2.15 12.34 -10.54
C ASP A 136 2.47 10.84 -10.36
N ILE A 137 1.47 10.05 -9.98
CA ILE A 137 1.67 8.63 -9.65
C ILE A 137 2.07 7.85 -10.90
N ALA A 138 1.43 8.10 -12.04
CA ALA A 138 1.68 7.36 -13.26
C ALA A 138 3.08 7.69 -13.81
N GLU A 139 3.42 8.97 -13.88
CA GLU A 139 4.73 9.46 -14.31
C GLU A 139 5.85 8.88 -13.44
N LEU A 140 5.76 9.03 -12.11
CA LEU A 140 6.80 8.57 -11.19
C LEU A 140 6.97 7.05 -11.25
N CYS A 141 5.86 6.31 -11.29
CA CYS A 141 5.90 4.85 -11.26
C CYS A 141 6.24 4.21 -12.62
N ALA A 142 6.19 4.97 -13.71
CA ALA A 142 6.67 4.56 -15.03
C ALA A 142 8.17 4.82 -15.25
N ARG A 143 8.86 5.54 -14.33
CA ARG A 143 10.28 5.84 -14.47
C ARG A 143 11.12 4.55 -14.52
N PRO A 144 12.08 4.42 -15.45
CA PRO A 144 12.93 3.22 -15.55
C PRO A 144 13.69 2.89 -14.26
N ALA A 145 14.20 3.92 -13.56
CA ALA A 145 14.89 3.73 -12.28
C ALA A 145 13.94 3.21 -11.17
N MET A 146 12.65 3.55 -11.24
CA MET A 146 11.63 3.05 -10.32
C MET A 146 11.25 1.60 -10.64
N THR A 147 10.91 1.33 -11.91
CA THR A 147 10.43 0.01 -12.35
C THR A 147 11.49 -1.08 -12.25
N ARG A 148 12.78 -0.73 -12.29
CA ARG A 148 13.89 -1.66 -12.04
C ARG A 148 13.94 -2.11 -10.57
N VAL A 149 13.55 -1.23 -9.65
CA VAL A 149 13.73 -1.43 -8.21
C VAL A 149 12.48 -2.01 -7.55
N VAL A 150 11.29 -1.52 -7.93
CA VAL A 150 10.01 -1.97 -7.40
C VAL A 150 8.91 -1.97 -8.46
N GLY A 151 7.84 -2.73 -8.20
CA GLY A 151 6.62 -2.66 -8.99
C GLY A 151 5.80 -1.40 -8.70
N ALA A 152 4.92 -1.04 -9.65
CA ALA A 152 4.07 0.14 -9.58
C ALA A 152 3.22 0.25 -8.30
N GLY A 153 2.79 -0.86 -7.71
CA GLY A 153 2.03 -0.82 -6.45
C GLY A 153 2.84 -0.36 -5.23
N GLU A 154 4.12 -0.74 -5.13
CA GLU A 154 4.99 -0.28 -4.03
C GLU A 154 5.43 1.18 -4.28
N CYS A 155 5.65 1.56 -5.54
CA CYS A 155 5.82 2.97 -5.91
C CYS A 155 4.59 3.81 -5.53
N ALA A 156 3.37 3.38 -5.87
CA ALA A 156 2.14 4.09 -5.52
C ALA A 156 2.02 4.26 -4.00
N HIS A 157 2.39 3.24 -3.22
CA HIS A 157 2.45 3.32 -1.77
C HIS A 157 3.45 4.37 -1.27
N ALA A 158 4.63 4.46 -1.89
CA ALA A 158 5.63 5.50 -1.62
C ALA A 158 5.08 6.91 -1.90
N VAL A 159 4.36 7.08 -3.02
CA VAL A 159 3.68 8.34 -3.35
C VAL A 159 2.65 8.70 -2.28
N GLY A 160 1.90 7.72 -1.76
CA GLY A 160 0.99 7.92 -0.65
C GLY A 160 1.64 8.56 0.59
N HIS A 161 2.84 8.09 0.97
CA HIS A 161 3.62 8.71 2.04
C HIS A 161 3.97 10.18 1.70
N ALA A 162 4.44 10.43 0.47
CA ALA A 162 4.78 11.78 0.02
C ALA A 162 3.57 12.73 0.05
N LEU A 163 2.41 12.26 -0.44
CA LEU A 163 1.15 13.02 -0.41
C LEU A 163 0.75 13.38 1.02
N ALA A 164 0.84 12.44 1.96
CA ALA A 164 0.52 12.72 3.36
C ALA A 164 1.48 13.73 4.02
N LEU A 165 2.75 13.79 3.57
CA LEU A 165 3.71 14.78 4.05
C LEU A 165 3.42 16.17 3.47
N LEU A 166 2.94 16.25 2.23
CA LEU A 166 2.67 17.53 1.58
C LEU A 166 1.26 18.05 1.94
N GLN A 167 0.23 17.24 1.79
CA GLN A 167 -1.15 17.71 1.78
C GLN A 167 -1.88 17.47 3.11
N SER A 168 -3.12 17.96 3.20
CA SER A 168 -4.06 17.43 4.17
C SER A 168 -4.33 15.95 3.84
N GLU A 169 -4.67 15.16 4.84
CA GLU A 169 -4.97 13.75 4.65
C GLU A 169 -6.14 13.51 3.71
N GLU A 170 -7.18 14.34 3.79
CA GLU A 170 -8.36 14.24 2.94
C GLU A 170 -8.00 14.52 1.47
N ASP A 171 -7.14 15.50 1.23
CA ASP A 171 -6.63 15.81 -0.10
C ASP A 171 -5.70 14.71 -0.63
N ALA A 172 -4.84 14.17 0.21
CA ALA A 172 -3.97 13.05 -0.14
C ALA A 172 -4.79 11.80 -0.55
N LEU A 173 -5.85 11.48 0.20
CA LEU A 173 -6.75 10.37 -0.14
C LEU A 173 -7.53 10.62 -1.43
N ARG A 174 -7.96 11.86 -1.70
CA ARG A 174 -8.55 12.24 -2.99
C ARG A 174 -7.56 12.10 -4.14
N GLY A 175 -6.31 12.55 -3.94
CA GLY A 175 -5.24 12.41 -4.92
C GLY A 175 -4.98 10.95 -5.27
N CYS A 176 -4.90 10.07 -4.28
CA CYS A 176 -4.79 8.63 -4.52
C CYS A 176 -6.01 8.05 -5.26
N ALA A 177 -7.22 8.52 -4.94
CA ALA A 177 -8.46 8.03 -5.56
C ALA A 177 -8.59 8.41 -7.04
N ALA A 178 -7.85 9.42 -7.51
CA ALA A 178 -7.82 9.81 -8.92
C ALA A 178 -7.05 8.82 -9.81
N ALA A 179 -6.30 7.88 -9.22
CA ALA A 179 -5.62 6.85 -10.00
C ALA A 179 -6.64 5.98 -10.78
N PRO A 180 -6.36 5.67 -12.06
CA PRO A 180 -7.27 4.90 -12.89
C PRO A 180 -7.44 3.47 -12.35
N ASP A 181 -6.34 2.84 -11.95
CA ASP A 181 -6.33 1.49 -11.40
C ASP A 181 -6.67 1.46 -9.90
N TYR A 182 -7.56 0.54 -9.50
CA TYR A 182 -7.98 0.36 -8.11
C TYR A 182 -6.84 -0.07 -7.20
N SER A 183 -5.93 -0.92 -7.66
CA SER A 183 -4.80 -1.37 -6.84
C SER A 183 -3.85 -0.20 -6.58
N VAL A 184 -3.56 0.62 -7.59
CA VAL A 184 -2.77 1.85 -7.45
C VAL A 184 -3.41 2.78 -6.42
N ALA A 185 -4.71 3.07 -6.55
CA ALA A 185 -5.43 3.92 -5.61
C ALA A 185 -5.39 3.37 -4.17
N HIS A 186 -5.61 2.06 -4.01
CA HIS A 186 -5.57 1.37 -2.72
C HIS A 186 -4.18 1.42 -2.07
N TYR A 187 -3.13 1.14 -2.84
CA TYR A 187 -1.76 1.13 -2.30
C TYR A 187 -1.29 2.54 -1.95
N CYS A 188 -1.59 3.52 -2.79
CA CYS A 188 -1.37 4.94 -2.49
C CYS A 188 -2.10 5.34 -1.20
N ALA A 189 -3.40 5.04 -1.08
CA ALA A 189 -4.15 5.32 0.14
C ALA A 189 -3.55 4.64 1.37
N GLY A 190 -3.02 3.42 1.19
CA GLY A 190 -2.30 2.73 2.26
C GLY A 190 -1.08 3.51 2.78
N GLY A 191 -0.34 4.17 1.89
CA GLY A 191 0.79 5.02 2.28
C GLY A 191 0.32 6.26 3.05
N VAL A 192 -0.74 6.92 2.55
CA VAL A 192 -1.35 8.08 3.20
C VAL A 192 -1.79 7.75 4.61
N VAL A 193 -2.62 6.71 4.76
CA VAL A 193 -3.18 6.34 6.07
C VAL A 193 -2.10 5.84 7.03
N MET A 194 -1.06 5.16 6.53
CA MET A 194 0.05 4.74 7.38
C MET A 194 0.80 5.94 7.95
N GLU A 195 1.08 6.95 7.13
CA GLU A 195 1.79 8.16 7.53
C GLU A 195 0.96 8.98 8.53
N THR A 196 -0.37 9.06 8.32
CA THR A 196 -1.25 9.86 9.18
C THR A 196 -1.89 9.08 10.32
N ALA A 197 -1.64 7.77 10.47
CA ALA A 197 -2.42 6.91 11.38
C ALA A 197 -2.60 7.44 12.82
N SER A 198 -1.57 8.10 13.37
CA SER A 198 -1.61 8.71 14.71
C SER A 198 -2.62 9.87 14.82
N THR A 199 -2.72 10.71 13.79
CA THR A 199 -3.71 11.79 13.68
C THR A 199 -5.05 11.29 13.14
N PHE A 200 -5.03 10.32 12.23
CA PHE A 200 -6.20 9.80 11.54
C PHE A 200 -7.15 9.10 12.49
N PHE A 201 -6.64 8.16 13.29
CA PHE A 201 -7.50 7.41 14.20
C PHE A 201 -7.54 8.03 15.60
N GLY A 202 -6.53 8.83 15.99
CA GLY A 202 -6.48 9.49 17.30
C GLY A 202 -6.82 8.54 18.46
N ARG A 203 -7.46 9.05 19.52
CA ARG A 203 -8.11 8.22 20.56
C ARG A 203 -9.53 7.76 20.17
N LYS A 204 -10.05 8.19 19.01
CA LYS A 204 -11.45 7.97 18.62
C LYS A 204 -11.62 6.59 18.00
N ARG A 205 -12.53 5.82 18.60
CA ARG A 205 -12.76 4.40 18.28
C ARG A 205 -13.61 4.17 17.03
N ASP A 206 -14.18 5.19 16.38
CA ASP A 206 -15.10 4.97 15.25
C ASP A 206 -14.38 4.91 13.89
N VAL A 207 -13.71 3.79 13.64
CA VAL A 207 -13.06 3.47 12.36
C VAL A 207 -14.09 3.39 11.24
N ARG A 208 -15.31 2.92 11.51
CA ARG A 208 -16.37 2.75 10.51
C ARG A 208 -16.79 4.09 9.94
N ALA A 209 -17.26 5.01 10.80
CA ALA A 209 -17.72 6.32 10.36
C ALA A 209 -16.61 7.13 9.66
N LYS A 210 -15.34 6.85 9.98
CA LYS A 210 -14.22 7.48 9.26
C LYS A 210 -14.03 6.88 7.87
N CYS A 211 -13.95 5.56 7.76
CA CYS A 211 -13.74 4.90 6.47
C CYS A 211 -14.95 4.94 5.54
N GLU A 212 -16.15 5.26 6.02
CA GLU A 212 -17.31 5.51 5.16
C GLU A 212 -17.23 6.85 4.41
N ARG A 213 -16.49 7.83 4.97
CA ARG A 213 -16.33 9.18 4.40
C ARG A 213 -15.20 9.32 3.39
N VAL A 214 -14.28 8.35 3.32
CA VAL A 214 -13.20 8.37 2.33
C VAL A 214 -13.69 7.84 0.97
N PRO A 215 -13.01 8.21 -0.14
CA PRO A 215 -13.36 7.72 -1.47
C PRO A 215 -13.48 6.18 -1.53
N PRO A 216 -14.41 5.60 -2.31
CA PRO A 216 -14.60 4.15 -2.40
C PRO A 216 -13.31 3.36 -2.65
N LYS A 217 -12.47 3.84 -3.59
CA LYS A 217 -11.17 3.23 -3.97
C LYS A 217 -10.16 3.14 -2.81
N THR A 218 -10.35 3.90 -1.72
CA THR A 218 -9.38 4.02 -0.61
C THR A 218 -9.88 3.38 0.69
N ARG A 219 -11.13 2.91 0.74
CA ARG A 219 -11.78 2.41 1.97
C ARG A 219 -11.08 1.19 2.56
N ALA A 220 -10.65 0.24 1.72
CA ALA A 220 -10.00 -0.98 2.19
C ALA A 220 -8.68 -0.68 2.92
N ALA A 221 -7.87 0.23 2.39
CA ALA A 221 -6.68 0.75 3.06
C ALA A 221 -7.04 1.44 4.40
N CYS A 222 -8.08 2.28 4.41
CA CYS A 222 -8.56 2.93 5.63
C CYS A 222 -8.91 1.91 6.72
N TYR A 223 -9.72 0.89 6.41
CA TYR A 223 -10.09 -0.13 7.39
C TYR A 223 -8.88 -0.93 7.89
N TYR A 224 -7.96 -1.31 7.00
CA TYR A 224 -6.75 -2.02 7.40
C TYR A 224 -5.98 -1.27 8.49
N PHE A 225 -5.62 -0.02 8.22
CA PHE A 225 -4.82 0.75 9.18
C PHE A 225 -5.62 1.21 10.40
N GLY A 226 -6.93 1.43 10.25
CA GLY A 226 -7.81 1.80 11.36
C GLY A 226 -8.06 0.69 12.36
N LEU A 227 -8.15 -0.54 11.88
CA LEU A 227 -8.33 -1.71 12.73
C LEU A 227 -7.00 -2.20 13.32
N ARG A 228 -5.85 -1.79 12.77
CA ARG A 228 -4.53 -2.19 13.25
C ARG A 228 -4.25 -1.77 14.70
N SER A 229 -4.71 -0.60 15.12
CA SER A 229 -4.55 -0.13 16.51
C SER A 229 -5.32 -0.99 17.53
N ARG A 230 -6.43 -1.61 17.10
CA ARG A 230 -7.20 -2.57 17.91
C ARG A 230 -6.52 -3.94 17.97
N ALA A 231 -5.91 -4.35 16.87
CA ALA A 231 -5.26 -5.65 16.75
C ALA A 231 -4.04 -5.83 17.68
N SER A 232 -3.37 -4.76 18.10
CA SER A 232 -2.18 -4.83 18.94
C SER A 232 -2.41 -5.43 20.34
N GLY A 233 -3.65 -5.45 20.85
CA GLY A 233 -3.98 -5.95 22.20
C GLY A 233 -4.61 -7.35 22.26
N ALA A 234 -4.98 -7.95 21.13
CA ALA A 234 -5.74 -9.20 21.12
C ALA A 234 -4.85 -10.42 21.42
N ARG A 235 -5.23 -11.22 22.44
CA ARG A 235 -4.59 -12.51 22.78
C ARG A 235 -4.93 -13.61 21.76
N ASN A 236 -6.20 -13.73 21.40
CA ASN A 236 -6.68 -14.62 20.33
C ASN A 236 -7.04 -13.78 19.10
N ARG A 237 -6.24 -13.90 18.04
CA ARG A 237 -6.38 -13.04 16.87
C ARG A 237 -7.50 -13.46 15.93
N THR A 238 -7.73 -14.77 15.78
CA THR A 238 -8.84 -15.27 14.97
C THR A 238 -10.16 -14.78 15.56
N ALA A 239 -10.36 -15.00 16.87
CA ALA A 239 -11.56 -14.51 17.56
C ALA A 239 -11.73 -12.98 17.45
N ALA A 240 -10.63 -12.22 17.51
CA ALA A 240 -10.70 -10.76 17.36
C ALA A 240 -11.03 -10.30 15.93
N VAL A 241 -10.62 -11.06 14.90
CA VAL A 241 -11.07 -10.84 13.52
C VAL A 241 -12.57 -11.09 13.41
N GLU A 242 -13.05 -12.22 13.91
CA GLU A 242 -14.47 -12.58 13.88
C GLU A 242 -15.33 -11.55 14.61
N GLU A 243 -14.91 -11.15 15.81
CA GLU A 243 -15.58 -10.12 16.60
C GLU A 243 -15.59 -8.77 15.86
N THR A 244 -14.46 -8.38 15.27
CA THR A 244 -14.37 -7.15 14.47
C THR A 244 -15.33 -7.19 13.28
N MET A 245 -15.42 -8.32 12.59
CA MET A 245 -16.34 -8.46 11.46
C MET A 245 -17.80 -8.38 11.92
N LYS A 246 -18.16 -9.01 13.04
CA LYS A 246 -19.52 -8.97 13.62
C LYS A 246 -19.90 -7.56 14.09
N ASN A 247 -18.98 -6.86 14.74
CA ASN A 247 -19.29 -5.62 15.46
C ASN A 247 -19.03 -4.35 14.65
N ILE A 248 -18.07 -4.37 13.72
CA ILE A 248 -17.64 -3.19 12.95
C ILE A 248 -18.04 -3.30 11.49
N CYS A 249 -17.88 -4.47 10.88
CA CYS A 249 -18.22 -4.69 9.48
C CYS A 249 -19.73 -4.95 9.31
N THR A 250 -20.55 -3.98 9.72
CA THR A 250 -22.02 -4.08 9.70
C THR A 250 -22.67 -3.34 8.54
N SER A 251 -21.93 -2.42 7.91
CA SER A 251 -22.40 -1.62 6.78
C SER A 251 -22.32 -2.44 5.49
N LYS A 252 -23.47 -2.69 4.84
CA LYS A 252 -23.52 -3.40 3.55
C LYS A 252 -22.62 -2.73 2.50
N LYS A 253 -22.59 -1.40 2.49
CA LYS A 253 -21.82 -0.58 1.53
C LYS A 253 -20.31 -0.80 1.65
N THR A 254 -19.80 -1.01 2.85
CA THR A 254 -18.36 -1.12 3.12
C THR A 254 -17.94 -2.48 3.65
N TYR A 255 -18.86 -3.46 3.62
CA TYR A 255 -18.68 -4.76 4.25
C TYR A 255 -17.39 -5.44 3.81
N LYS A 256 -17.20 -5.59 2.50
CA LYS A 256 -16.02 -6.25 1.93
C LYS A 256 -14.71 -5.50 2.21
N ALA A 257 -14.70 -4.16 2.10
CA ALA A 257 -13.54 -3.34 2.46
C ALA A 257 -13.17 -3.48 3.94
N CYS A 258 -14.17 -3.55 4.82
CA CYS A 258 -13.97 -3.77 6.25
C CYS A 258 -13.47 -5.19 6.54
N VAL A 259 -14.03 -6.21 5.88
CA VAL A 259 -13.59 -7.61 5.97
C VAL A 259 -12.12 -7.75 5.54
N TYR A 260 -11.73 -7.18 4.41
CA TYR A 260 -10.33 -7.09 3.97
C TYR A 260 -9.45 -6.43 5.04
N GLY A 261 -9.87 -5.26 5.53
CA GLY A 261 -9.12 -4.50 6.53
C GLY A 261 -8.92 -5.26 7.84
N ALA A 262 -9.97 -5.93 8.31
CA ALA A 262 -9.93 -6.78 9.50
C ALA A 262 -8.99 -7.97 9.29
N ALA A 263 -9.14 -8.73 8.21
CA ALA A 263 -8.25 -9.85 7.90
C ALA A 263 -6.78 -9.40 7.84
N THR A 264 -6.50 -8.22 7.27
CA THR A 264 -5.14 -7.67 7.17
C THR A 264 -4.60 -7.17 8.52
N ALA A 265 -5.42 -6.49 9.33
CA ALA A 265 -5.01 -5.80 10.55
C ALA A 265 -4.53 -6.76 11.64
N PHE A 266 -5.21 -7.89 11.78
CA PHE A 266 -4.98 -8.85 12.86
C PHE A 266 -3.87 -9.86 12.55
N LEU A 267 -3.27 -9.82 11.36
CA LEU A 267 -2.04 -10.57 11.06
C LEU A 267 -0.81 -9.74 11.40
N LYS A 268 -0.29 -9.85 12.63
CA LYS A 268 1.04 -9.33 12.98
C LYS A 268 2.14 -10.25 12.40
N ASN A 269 3.35 -9.73 12.25
CA ASN A 269 4.58 -10.36 11.71
C ASN A 269 5.05 -11.68 12.37
N LYS A 270 4.27 -12.27 13.29
CA LYS A 270 4.56 -13.56 13.95
C LYS A 270 3.37 -14.50 13.76
N MET A 271 3.05 -14.81 12.51
CA MET A 271 2.07 -15.85 12.22
C MET A 271 2.75 -17.21 12.33
N HIS A 272 2.23 -18.03 13.24
CA HIS A 272 2.43 -19.46 13.20
C HIS A 272 1.54 -20.03 12.09
N THR A 273 1.94 -21.17 11.51
CA THR A 273 1.20 -21.88 10.45
C THR A 273 -0.27 -22.08 10.81
N ASP A 274 -0.56 -22.38 12.08
CA ASP A 274 -1.91 -22.67 12.56
C ASP A 274 -2.84 -21.45 12.52
N VAL A 275 -2.31 -20.26 12.75
CA VAL A 275 -3.07 -19.00 12.68
C VAL A 275 -3.48 -18.72 11.24
N GLY A 276 -2.60 -19.00 10.27
CA GLY A 276 -2.91 -18.87 8.85
C GLY A 276 -4.01 -19.84 8.42
N ALA A 277 -3.90 -21.11 8.81
CA ALA A 277 -4.89 -22.14 8.48
C ALA A 277 -6.26 -21.88 9.13
N GLN A 278 -6.30 -21.46 10.40
CA GLN A 278 -7.54 -21.09 11.08
C GLN A 278 -8.20 -19.86 10.44
N GLY A 279 -7.42 -18.81 10.17
CA GLY A 279 -7.93 -17.61 9.51
C GLY A 279 -8.48 -17.91 8.12
N ALA A 280 -7.81 -18.77 7.35
CA ALA A 280 -8.30 -19.19 6.04
C ALA A 280 -9.62 -19.95 6.12
N ARG A 281 -9.75 -20.92 7.04
CA ARG A 281 -11.02 -21.64 7.27
C ARG A 281 -12.15 -20.70 7.66
N PHE A 282 -11.87 -19.70 8.50
CA PHE A 282 -12.85 -18.67 8.85
C PHE A 282 -13.25 -17.86 7.61
N CYS A 283 -12.30 -17.41 6.77
CA CYS A 283 -12.63 -16.68 5.56
C CYS A 283 -13.59 -17.45 4.65
N ALA A 284 -13.48 -18.78 4.57
CA ALA A 284 -14.35 -19.63 3.75
C ALA A 284 -15.83 -19.65 4.21
N THR A 285 -16.15 -19.19 5.43
CA THR A 285 -17.53 -19.14 5.92
C THR A 285 -18.23 -17.81 5.60
N LEU A 286 -17.53 -16.84 4.99
CA LEU A 286 -18.01 -15.48 4.78
C LEU A 286 -18.79 -15.28 3.48
N GLY A 287 -19.11 -16.35 2.75
CA GLY A 287 -19.88 -16.27 1.51
C GLY A 287 -19.22 -15.35 0.48
N ASP A 288 -19.93 -14.29 0.07
CA ASP A 288 -19.49 -13.34 -0.95
C ASP A 288 -18.29 -12.46 -0.54
N ALA A 289 -17.96 -12.41 0.75
CA ALA A 289 -16.80 -11.69 1.29
C ALA A 289 -15.56 -12.58 1.49
N THR A 290 -15.64 -13.88 1.15
CA THR A 290 -14.52 -14.84 1.23
C THR A 290 -13.27 -14.29 0.54
N TRP A 291 -13.42 -13.72 -0.66
CA TRP A 291 -12.32 -13.20 -1.46
C TRP A 291 -11.61 -12.02 -0.78
N ALA A 292 -12.38 -11.07 -0.24
CA ALA A 292 -11.84 -9.92 0.48
C ALA A 292 -11.08 -10.35 1.75
N CYS A 293 -11.60 -11.36 2.45
CA CYS A 293 -10.94 -11.93 3.63
C CYS A 293 -9.62 -12.63 3.26
N ILE A 294 -9.62 -13.46 2.22
CA ILE A 294 -8.40 -14.15 1.74
C ILE A 294 -7.35 -13.15 1.24
N ASP A 295 -7.75 -12.12 0.49
CA ASP A 295 -6.81 -11.09 0.02
C ASP A 295 -6.18 -10.34 1.20
N GLY A 296 -7.00 -9.91 2.17
CA GLY A 296 -6.48 -9.27 3.38
C GLY A 296 -5.57 -10.19 4.21
N LEU A 297 -5.93 -11.47 4.30
CA LEU A 297 -5.11 -12.48 4.98
C LEU A 297 -3.76 -12.66 4.27
N MET A 298 -3.75 -12.68 2.93
CA MET A 298 -2.54 -12.91 2.15
C MET A 298 -1.68 -11.65 1.95
N PHE A 299 -2.27 -10.46 2.07
CA PHE A 299 -1.59 -9.19 1.83
C PHE A 299 -0.30 -9.04 2.65
N ARG A 300 -0.35 -9.36 3.95
CA ARG A 300 0.85 -9.26 4.82
C ARG A 300 1.72 -10.50 4.79
N THR A 301 1.15 -11.69 4.64
CA THR A 301 1.94 -12.93 4.59
C THR A 301 2.81 -12.99 3.35
N ALA A 302 2.39 -12.34 2.26
CA ALA A 302 3.20 -12.15 1.06
C ALA A 302 4.51 -11.39 1.33
N LYS A 303 4.50 -10.36 2.20
CA LYS A 303 5.69 -9.54 2.49
C LYS A 303 6.49 -10.02 3.70
N PHE A 304 5.82 -10.55 4.72
CA PHE A 304 6.43 -10.85 6.02
C PHE A 304 6.30 -12.32 6.46
N GLY A 305 5.53 -13.12 5.73
CA GLY A 305 5.32 -14.53 6.04
C GLY A 305 6.35 -15.43 5.37
N SER A 306 6.62 -16.58 5.98
CA SER A 306 7.38 -17.64 5.31
C SER A 306 6.56 -18.25 4.17
N GLU A 307 7.24 -18.88 3.21
CA GLU A 307 6.56 -19.63 2.17
C GLU A 307 5.72 -20.79 2.74
N ALA A 308 6.24 -21.49 3.74
CA ALA A 308 5.51 -22.55 4.45
C ALA A 308 4.21 -22.04 5.07
N LEU A 309 4.21 -20.84 5.65
CA LEU A 309 3.01 -20.21 6.19
C LEU A 309 1.97 -19.93 5.10
N ARG A 310 2.38 -19.38 3.96
CA ARG A 310 1.49 -19.12 2.82
C ARG A 310 0.89 -20.41 2.28
N ARG A 311 1.72 -21.44 2.05
CA ARG A 311 1.26 -22.75 1.59
C ARG A 311 0.30 -23.40 2.59
N GLY A 312 0.62 -23.37 3.88
CA GLY A 312 -0.24 -23.92 4.93
C GLY A 312 -1.59 -23.24 5.03
N ALA A 313 -1.64 -21.91 4.91
CA ALA A 313 -2.89 -21.16 4.90
C ALA A 313 -3.76 -21.54 3.69
N CYS A 314 -3.18 -21.63 2.48
CA CYS A 314 -3.93 -21.99 1.29
C CYS A 314 -4.32 -23.47 1.21
N ALA A 315 -3.52 -24.37 1.81
CA ALA A 315 -3.85 -25.81 1.91
C ALA A 315 -5.04 -26.07 2.86
N ALA A 316 -5.35 -25.14 3.76
CA ALA A 316 -6.53 -25.24 4.63
C ALA A 316 -7.85 -24.90 3.92
N LEU A 317 -7.79 -24.45 2.67
CA LEU A 317 -8.94 -24.10 1.83
C LEU A 317 -9.19 -25.20 0.79
N ARG A 318 -10.37 -25.17 0.16
CA ARG A 318 -10.76 -26.07 -0.93
C ARG A 318 -11.33 -25.29 -2.12
N GLY A 319 -11.35 -25.92 -3.29
CA GLY A 319 -11.94 -25.37 -4.51
C GLY A 319 -11.39 -23.99 -4.89
N ASP A 320 -12.27 -23.10 -5.34
CA ASP A 320 -11.94 -21.76 -5.83
C ASP A 320 -11.25 -20.89 -4.77
N ALA A 321 -11.62 -21.03 -3.50
CA ALA A 321 -10.98 -20.30 -2.41
C ALA A 321 -9.50 -20.68 -2.26
N ALA A 322 -9.16 -21.96 -2.47
CA ALA A 322 -7.77 -22.41 -2.43
C ALA A 322 -6.98 -21.91 -3.65
N ALA A 323 -7.59 -21.89 -4.83
CA ALA A 323 -6.99 -21.33 -6.04
C ALA A 323 -6.69 -19.83 -5.86
N LEU A 324 -7.70 -19.06 -5.45
CA LEU A 324 -7.54 -17.64 -5.13
C LEU A 324 -6.42 -17.39 -4.13
N CYS A 325 -6.40 -18.15 -3.03
CA CYS A 325 -5.38 -17.95 -2.00
C CYS A 325 -3.97 -18.11 -2.57
N ARG A 326 -3.75 -19.14 -3.40
CA ARG A 326 -2.47 -19.36 -4.07
C ARG A 326 -2.13 -18.22 -5.02
N ASP A 327 -3.11 -17.76 -5.81
CA ASP A 327 -2.91 -16.68 -6.77
C ASP A 327 -2.55 -15.36 -6.08
N VAL A 328 -3.27 -14.99 -5.01
CA VAL A 328 -2.96 -13.79 -4.23
C VAL A 328 -1.61 -13.92 -3.51
N ALA A 329 -1.33 -15.08 -2.91
CA ALA A 329 -0.07 -15.34 -2.21
C ALA A 329 1.15 -15.31 -3.15
N ALA A 330 0.98 -15.74 -4.41
CA ALA A 330 1.98 -15.68 -5.46
C ALA A 330 2.10 -14.27 -6.06
N ALA A 331 0.98 -13.54 -6.18
CA ALA A 331 0.97 -12.19 -6.70
C ALA A 331 1.78 -11.22 -5.83
N GLY A 332 1.68 -11.36 -4.50
CA GLY A 332 2.39 -10.53 -3.56
C GLY A 332 1.57 -9.35 -3.04
N MET A 333 2.14 -8.61 -2.07
CA MET A 333 1.45 -7.52 -1.37
C MET A 333 0.98 -6.41 -2.33
N TYR A 334 1.87 -5.91 -3.17
CA TYR A 334 1.66 -4.74 -4.03
C TYR A 334 1.38 -5.07 -5.51
N SER A 335 0.80 -6.23 -5.79
CA SER A 335 0.50 -6.63 -7.17
C SER A 335 -0.70 -5.90 -7.75
N LEU A 336 -0.51 -5.29 -8.94
CA LEU A 336 -1.62 -4.70 -9.70
C LEU A 336 -2.56 -5.75 -10.33
N ARG A 337 -2.16 -7.03 -10.38
CA ARG A 337 -3.02 -8.13 -10.88
C ARG A 337 -4.28 -8.33 -10.03
N LYS A 338 -4.36 -7.68 -8.87
CA LYS A 338 -5.50 -7.74 -7.96
C LYS A 338 -6.53 -6.64 -8.22
N GLY A 339 -6.37 -5.81 -9.26
CA GLY A 339 -7.25 -4.66 -9.54
C GLY A 339 -8.73 -4.99 -9.56
N ALA A 340 -9.13 -6.06 -10.24
CA ALA A 340 -10.52 -6.51 -10.26
C ALA A 340 -11.03 -6.94 -8.87
N LEU A 341 -10.20 -7.65 -8.10
CA LEU A 341 -10.50 -8.00 -6.71
C LEU A 341 -10.65 -6.74 -5.86
N VAL A 342 -9.76 -5.76 -6.04
CA VAL A 342 -9.76 -4.49 -5.31
C VAL A 342 -10.99 -3.64 -5.62
N GLY A 343 -11.40 -3.58 -6.88
CA GLY A 343 -12.65 -2.95 -7.29
C GLY A 343 -13.86 -3.58 -6.62
N SER A 344 -13.90 -4.92 -6.53
CA SER A 344 -15.05 -5.65 -5.99
C SER A 344 -15.38 -5.33 -4.52
N TYR A 345 -14.38 -4.96 -3.71
CA TYR A 345 -14.62 -4.59 -2.31
C TYR A 345 -14.82 -3.09 -2.08
N ALA A 346 -14.60 -2.24 -3.08
CA ALA A 346 -14.96 -0.84 -3.03
C ALA A 346 -16.49 -0.60 -3.11
N GLY A 347 -17.25 -1.63 -3.47
CA GLY A 347 -18.71 -1.56 -3.63
C GLY A 347 -19.16 -0.82 -4.90
N CYS A 348 -18.27 -0.73 -5.89
CA CYS A 348 -18.57 -0.20 -7.22
C CYS A 348 -18.81 -1.35 -8.18
N SER A 349 -19.91 -1.33 -8.93
CA SER A 349 -19.97 -2.05 -10.20
C SER A 349 -19.03 -1.34 -11.19
N SER A 350 -18.46 -2.06 -12.16
CA SER A 350 -17.43 -1.55 -13.09
C SER A 350 -17.88 -0.38 -13.98
N SER A 351 -19.15 0.01 -13.92
CA SER A 351 -19.75 1.11 -14.70
C SER A 351 -20.15 2.33 -13.86
N GLU A 352 -20.14 2.23 -12.53
CA GLU A 352 -20.56 3.31 -11.62
C GLU A 352 -19.36 4.05 -10.99
N CYS A 353 -18.15 3.63 -11.33
CA CYS A 353 -16.85 4.13 -10.89
C CYS A 353 -15.80 3.90 -12.00
#